data_AF-A0A951KBX6-F1
#
_entry.id   AF-A0A951KBX6-F1
#
_cell.length_a   1.000
_cell.length_b   1.000
_cell.length_c   1.000
_cell.angle_alpha   90.00
_cell.angle_beta   90.00
_cell.angle_gamma   90.00
#
_symmetry.space_group_name_H-M   'P 1'
#
loop_
_entity.id
_entity.type
_entity.pdbx_description
1 polymer ?
#
loop_
_entity_poly.entity_id
_entity_poly.type
_entity_poly.pdbx_seq_one_letter_code
_entity_poly.pdbx_strand_id
1 'polypeptide(L)'
;MVDPAVVDELERFIAAEGLWRSDDLGALVTRLNGETDELCRALATDLSSLLARTLRGPVSVRLAADIEAVVYPRLWKLMEAVRDGLPVAEQRTRLAVLGGRLAPLVSDDRP
;
A
#
# COMPACT_ATOMS: atom_id res chain seq x y z
N MET A 1 2.00 -16.74 -2.13
CA MET A 1 2.81 -16.08 -1.09
C MET A 1 3.50 -14.91 -1.75
N VAL A 2 3.56 -13.75 -1.10
CA VAL A 2 4.27 -12.58 -1.64
C VAL A 2 5.74 -12.92 -1.85
N ASP A 3 6.27 -12.62 -3.03
CA ASP A 3 7.68 -12.83 -3.37
C ASP A 3 8.58 -11.93 -2.50
N PRO A 4 9.67 -12.43 -1.89
CA PRO A 4 10.66 -11.60 -1.21
C PRO A 4 11.17 -10.41 -2.04
N ALA A 5 11.26 -10.52 -3.36
CA ALA A 5 11.65 -9.41 -4.24
C ALA A 5 10.65 -8.23 -4.17
N VAL A 6 9.36 -8.52 -3.96
CA VAL A 6 8.34 -7.49 -3.75
C VAL A 6 8.55 -6.78 -2.41
N VAL A 7 9.05 -7.49 -1.39
CA VAL A 7 9.40 -6.87 -0.10
C VAL A 7 10.52 -5.85 -0.26
N ASP A 8 11.57 -6.20 -1.01
CA ASP A 8 12.69 -5.28 -1.27
C ASP A 8 12.27 -4.05 -2.09
N GLU A 9 11.29 -4.20 -2.98
CA GLU A 9 10.67 -3.07 -3.69
C GLU A 9 9.83 -2.18 -2.76
N LEU A 10 9.02 -2.78 -1.87
CA LEU A 10 8.24 -2.04 -0.89
C LEU A 10 9.13 -1.25 0.08
N GLU A 11 10.24 -1.84 0.53
CA GLU A 11 11.19 -1.16 1.41
C GLU A 11 11.86 0.03 0.70
N ARG A 12 12.28 -0.15 -0.56
CA ARG A 12 12.83 0.95 -1.38
C ARG A 12 11.81 2.06 -1.61
N PHE A 13 10.56 1.70 -1.88
CA PHE A 13 9.47 2.66 -2.05
C PHE A 13 9.23 3.50 -0.79
N ILE A 14 9.20 2.86 0.39
CA ILE A 14 9.04 3.56 1.67
C ILE A 14 10.24 4.45 1.96
N ALA A 15 11.47 3.95 1.78
CA ALA A 15 12.69 4.71 2.02
C ALA A 15 12.82 5.94 1.11
N ALA A 16 12.24 5.90 -0.09
CA ALA A 16 12.22 7.01 -1.04
C ALA A 16 11.09 8.02 -0.80
N GLU A 17 10.24 7.81 0.21
CA GLU A 17 9.01 8.58 0.46
C GLU A 17 8.07 8.56 -0.78
N GLY A 18 8.00 7.43 -1.47
CA GLY A 18 7.30 7.31 -2.77
C GLY A 18 5.78 7.48 -2.71
N LEU A 19 5.18 7.50 -1.51
CA LEU A 19 3.73 7.51 -1.31
C LEU A 19 3.02 8.70 -1.96
N TRP A 20 3.66 9.87 -1.95
CA TRP A 20 3.10 11.11 -2.48
C TRP A 20 3.61 11.45 -3.87
N ARG A 21 4.49 10.64 -4.43
CA ARG A 21 5.02 10.79 -5.78
C ARG A 21 4.21 9.87 -6.70
N SER A 22 3.29 10.45 -7.47
CA SER A 22 2.37 9.68 -8.31
C SER A 22 3.07 8.71 -9.26
N ASP A 23 4.26 9.06 -9.76
CA ASP A 23 5.07 8.19 -10.61
C ASP A 23 5.61 6.98 -9.83
N ASP A 24 6.15 7.18 -8.62
CA ASP A 24 6.68 6.10 -7.77
C ASP A 24 5.56 5.17 -7.28
N LEU A 25 4.44 5.74 -6.84
CA LEU A 25 3.26 4.99 -6.43
C LEU A 25 2.63 4.24 -7.61
N GLY A 26 2.57 4.87 -8.79
CA GLY A 26 2.11 4.24 -10.02
C GLY A 26 2.99 3.08 -10.45
N ALA A 27 4.31 3.25 -10.42
CA ALA A 27 5.27 2.19 -10.74
C ALA A 27 5.12 1.00 -9.79
N LEU A 28 4.97 1.23 -8.48
CA LEU A 28 4.72 0.18 -7.51
C LEU A 28 3.39 -0.55 -7.78
N VAL A 29 2.32 0.18 -8.06
CA VAL A 29 1.01 -0.40 -8.42
C VAL A 29 1.11 -1.28 -9.67
N THR A 30 1.77 -0.80 -10.73
CA THR A 30 1.99 -1.57 -11.96
C THR A 30 2.78 -2.84 -11.68
N ARG A 31 3.86 -2.74 -10.88
CA ARG A 31 4.70 -3.87 -10.50
C ARG A 31 3.94 -4.93 -9.73
N LEU A 32 3.12 -4.54 -8.75
CA LEU A 32 2.29 -5.44 -7.95
C LEU A 32 1.16 -6.09 -8.77
N ASN A 33 0.58 -5.37 -9.74
CA ASN A 33 -0.42 -5.92 -10.65
C ASN A 33 0.17 -6.94 -11.65
N GLY A 34 1.47 -6.86 -11.92
CA GLY A 34 2.18 -7.86 -12.73
C GLY A 34 2.40 -9.19 -12.00
N GLU A 35 2.18 -9.25 -10.69
CA GLU A 35 2.32 -10.47 -9.91
C GLU A 35 1.13 -11.41 -10.08
N THR A 36 1.41 -12.71 -10.08
CA THR A 36 0.37 -13.75 -10.10
C THR A 36 -0.28 -13.95 -8.74
N ASP A 37 0.38 -13.51 -7.66
CA ASP A 37 -0.07 -13.66 -6.30
C ASP A 37 -1.29 -12.76 -5.98
N GLU A 38 -2.31 -13.34 -5.34
CA GLU A 38 -3.53 -12.61 -4.98
C GLU A 38 -3.32 -11.54 -3.91
N LEU A 39 -2.36 -11.73 -2.99
CA LEU A 39 -2.03 -10.73 -1.97
C LEU A 39 -1.36 -9.52 -2.59
N CYS A 40 -0.47 -9.72 -3.57
CA CYS A 40 0.12 -8.63 -4.35
C CYS A 40 -0.96 -7.82 -5.08
N ARG A 41 -1.94 -8.49 -5.70
CA ARG A 41 -3.07 -7.82 -6.37
C ARG A 41 -4.01 -7.11 -5.40
N ALA A 42 -4.24 -7.67 -4.21
CA ALA A 42 -5.01 -7.01 -3.16
C ALA A 42 -4.31 -5.72 -2.70
N LEU A 43 -3.00 -5.79 -2.44
CA LEU A 43 -2.19 -4.61 -2.10
C LEU A 43 -2.22 -3.56 -3.21
N ALA A 44 -2.07 -3.99 -4.48
CA ALA A 44 -2.15 -3.11 -5.63
C ALA A 44 -3.48 -2.38 -5.69
N THR A 45 -4.59 -3.03 -5.34
CA THR A 45 -5.94 -2.44 -5.32
C THR A 45 -6.05 -1.33 -4.29
N ASP A 46 -5.56 -1.56 -3.08
CA ASP A 46 -5.56 -0.55 -2.01
C ASP A 46 -4.70 0.66 -2.38
N LEU A 47 -3.49 0.41 -2.92
CA LEU A 47 -2.58 1.48 -3.35
C LEU A 47 -3.07 2.22 -4.61
N SER A 48 -3.78 1.54 -5.51
CA SER A 48 -4.44 2.16 -6.67
C SER A 48 -5.52 3.16 -6.23
N SER A 49 -6.27 2.83 -5.19
CA SER A 49 -7.26 3.74 -4.62
C SER A 49 -6.61 5.02 -4.09
N LEU A 50 -5.45 4.90 -3.43
CA LEU A 50 -4.66 6.04 -2.99
C LEU A 50 -4.10 6.84 -4.18
N LEU A 51 -3.56 6.19 -5.20
CA LEU A 51 -3.08 6.86 -6.41
C LEU A 51 -4.21 7.65 -7.10
N ALA A 52 -5.39 7.04 -7.23
CA ALA A 52 -6.55 7.74 -7.75
C ALA A 52 -6.90 8.98 -6.92
N ARG A 53 -6.78 8.90 -5.59
CA ARG A 53 -6.99 10.05 -4.69
C ARG A 53 -5.96 11.15 -4.89
N THR A 54 -4.66 10.83 -5.07
CA THR A 54 -3.62 11.85 -5.31
C THR A 54 -3.78 12.54 -6.66
N LEU A 55 -4.27 11.81 -7.68
CA LEU A 55 -4.52 12.35 -9.02
C LEU A 55 -5.74 13.29 -9.09
N ARG A 56 -6.69 13.21 -8.14
CA ARG A 56 -7.85 14.13 -8.08
C ARG A 56 -7.48 15.55 -7.65
N GLY A 57 -6.28 15.75 -7.12
CA GLY A 57 -5.80 17.04 -6.66
C GLY A 57 -5.17 16.97 -5.27
N PRO A 58 -4.80 18.14 -4.70
CA PRO A 58 -4.03 18.21 -3.47
C PRO A 58 -4.67 17.44 -2.31
N VAL A 59 -3.83 16.75 -1.55
CA VAL A 59 -4.20 16.13 -0.28
C VAL A 59 -3.83 17.10 0.83
N SER A 60 -4.76 17.38 1.74
CA SER A 60 -4.47 18.26 2.88
C SER A 60 -3.40 17.61 3.77
N VAL A 61 -2.55 18.43 4.41
CA VAL A 61 -1.49 17.94 5.31
C VAL A 61 -2.04 17.00 6.38
N ARG A 62 -3.23 17.30 6.91
CA ARG A 62 -3.91 16.44 7.89
C ARG A 62 -4.28 15.08 7.31
N LEU A 63 -4.91 15.05 6.13
CA LEU A 63 -5.29 13.79 5.48
C LEU A 63 -4.05 12.99 5.07
N ALA A 64 -2.97 13.66 4.64
CA ALA A 64 -1.71 13.03 4.34
C ALA A 64 -1.13 12.31 5.57
N ALA A 65 -1.07 13.00 6.72
CA ALA A 65 -0.62 12.39 7.97
C ALA A 65 -1.50 11.20 8.40
N ASP A 66 -2.82 11.31 8.26
CA ASP A 66 -3.76 10.21 8.57
C ASP A 66 -3.51 8.99 7.66
N ILE A 67 -3.25 9.21 6.37
CA ILE A 67 -2.92 8.15 5.40
C ILE A 67 -1.58 7.51 5.73
N GLU A 68 -0.52 8.29 5.98
CA GLU A 68 0.81 7.77 6.35
C GLU A 68 0.77 6.92 7.62
N ALA A 69 0.02 7.37 8.63
CA ALA A 69 -0.19 6.66 9.88
C ALA A 69 -0.89 5.30 9.69
N VAL A 70 -1.59 5.11 8.57
CA VAL A 70 -2.16 3.82 8.16
C VAL A 70 -1.16 3.03 7.33
N VAL A 71 -0.66 3.60 6.23
CA VAL A 71 0.10 2.89 5.20
C VAL A 71 1.45 2.40 5.71
N TYR A 72 2.31 3.28 6.23
CA TYR A 72 3.69 2.88 6.56
C TYR A 72 3.78 1.76 7.60
N PRO A 73 3.08 1.83 8.75
CA PRO A 73 3.16 0.74 9.73
C PRO A 73 2.61 -0.59 9.20
N ARG A 74 1.65 -0.56 8.27
CA ARG A 74 0.98 -1.76 7.76
C ARG A 74 1.79 -2.42 6.66
N LEU A 75 2.40 -1.63 5.78
CA LEU A 75 3.39 -2.14 4.84
C LEU A 75 4.57 -2.77 5.58
N TRP A 76 5.08 -2.10 6.62
CA TRP A 76 6.15 -2.67 7.47
C TRP A 76 5.75 -4.03 8.06
N LYS A 77 4.55 -4.13 8.66
CA LYS A 77 4.06 -5.39 9.24
C LYS A 77 3.84 -6.50 8.21
N LEU A 78 3.47 -6.14 6.98
CA LEU A 78 3.38 -7.10 5.88
C LEU A 78 4.78 -7.60 5.48
N MET A 79 5.74 -6.69 5.29
CA MET A 79 7.12 -7.04 4.95
C MET A 79 7.76 -7.94 6.02
N GLU A 80 7.59 -7.63 7.31
CA GLU A 80 8.00 -8.50 8.42
C GLU A 80 7.37 -9.89 8.31
N ALA A 81 6.06 -9.97 8.07
CA ALA A 81 5.36 -11.25 7.95
C ALA A 81 5.86 -12.12 6.79
N VAL A 82 6.25 -11.49 5.67
CA VAL A 82 6.84 -12.20 4.53
C VAL A 82 8.26 -12.66 4.85
N ARG A 83 9.09 -11.79 5.45
CA ARG A 83 10.47 -12.10 5.85
C ARG A 83 10.56 -13.23 6.87
N ASP A 84 9.64 -13.23 7.84
CA ASP A 84 9.57 -14.25 8.89
C ASP A 84 8.91 -15.55 8.41
N GLY A 85 8.48 -15.64 7.15
CA GLY A 85 7.83 -16.82 6.59
C GLY A 85 6.48 -17.14 7.25
N LEU A 86 5.75 -16.11 7.73
CA LEU A 86 4.47 -16.31 8.38
C LEU A 86 3.43 -16.87 7.39
N PRO A 87 2.43 -17.62 7.89
CA PRO A 87 1.39 -18.22 7.04
C PRO A 87 0.70 -17.20 6.13
N VAL A 88 0.27 -17.63 4.94
CA VAL A 88 -0.48 -16.79 3.98
C VAL A 88 -1.72 -16.14 4.61
N ALA A 89 -2.40 -16.85 5.52
CA ALA A 89 -3.54 -16.31 6.26
C ALA A 89 -3.18 -15.08 7.13
N GLU A 90 -1.98 -15.07 7.73
CA GLU A 90 -1.45 -13.97 8.52
C GLU A 90 -1.13 -12.74 7.64
N GLN A 91 -0.56 -12.98 6.44
CA GLN A 91 -0.31 -11.93 5.45
C GLN A 91 -1.63 -11.32 4.94
N ARG A 92 -2.62 -12.18 4.63
CA ARG A 92 -3.96 -11.76 4.20
C ARG A 92 -4.66 -10.89 5.23
N THR A 93 -4.60 -11.27 6.51
CA THR A 93 -5.21 -10.48 7.60
C THR A 93 -4.59 -9.08 7.69
N ARG A 94 -3.26 -8.96 7.57
CA ARG A 94 -2.57 -7.66 7.59
C ARG A 94 -3.00 -6.77 6.43
N LEU A 95 -3.14 -7.33 5.23
CA LEU A 95 -3.66 -6.60 4.06
C LEU A 95 -5.12 -6.19 4.25
N ALA A 96 -5.98 -7.06 4.75
CA ALA A 96 -7.38 -6.71 5.03
C ALA A 96 -7.49 -5.53 6.02
N VAL A 97 -6.60 -5.48 7.03
CA VAL A 97 -6.53 -4.36 7.97
C VAL A 97 -6.02 -3.07 7.31
N LEU A 98 -5.08 -3.17 6.37
CA LEU A 98 -4.63 -2.02 5.56
C LEU A 98 -5.80 -1.46 4.75
N GLY A 99 -6.41 -2.28 3.90
CA GLY A 99 -7.50 -1.86 3.02
C GLY A 99 -8.69 -1.29 3.80
N GLY A 100 -9.11 -1.96 4.89
CA GLY A 100 -10.21 -1.49 5.73
C GLY A 100 -9.96 -0.14 6.42
N ARG A 101 -8.70 0.20 6.71
CA ARG A 101 -8.33 1.50 7.30
C ARG A 101 -8.05 2.58 6.25
N LEU A 102 -7.53 2.20 5.09
CA LEU A 102 -7.20 3.13 4.02
C LEU A 102 -8.44 3.56 3.23
N ALA A 103 -9.35 2.62 2.95
CA ALA A 103 -10.56 2.85 2.17
C ALA A 103 -11.35 4.11 2.58
N PRO A 104 -11.70 4.34 3.88
CA PRO A 104 -12.43 5.55 4.26
C PRO A 104 -11.65 6.85 4.05
N LEU A 105 -10.31 6.82 4.10
CA LEU A 105 -9.47 8.01 3.91
C LEU A 105 -9.36 8.43 2.43
N VAL A 106 -9.41 7.46 1.52
CA VAL A 106 -9.27 7.70 0.07
C VAL A 106 -10.60 7.79 -0.66
N SER A 107 -11.70 7.35 -0.02
CA SER A 107 -13.06 7.42 -0.57
C SER A 107 -13.79 8.73 -0.27
N ASP A 108 -13.27 9.56 0.65
CA ASP A 108 -13.91 10.82 1.04
C ASP A 108 -13.82 11.86 -0.11
N ASP A 109 -14.83 11.83 -0.99
CA ASP A 109 -15.44 13.04 -1.58
C ASP A 109 -16.15 13.78 -0.43
N ARG A 110 -15.42 14.57 0.36
CA ARG A 110 -16.11 15.60 1.15
C ARG A 110 -16.35 16.81 0.23
N PRO A 111 -17.62 17.17 -0.04
CA PRO A 111 -17.95 18.45 -0.66
C PRO A 111 -17.51 19.63 0.22
#